data_AF-A0A971H3P2-F1
#
_entry.id   AF-A0A971H3P2-F1
#
_cell.length_a   1.000
_cell.length_b   1.000
_cell.length_c   1.000
_cell.angle_alpha   90.00
_cell.angle_beta   90.00
_cell.angle_gamma   90.00
#
_symmetry.space_group_name_H-M   'P 1'
#
loop_
_entity.id
_entity.type
_entity.pdbx_description
1 polymer ?
#
loop_
_entity_poly.entity_id
_entity_poly.type
_entity_poly.pdbx_seq_one_letter_code
_entity_poly.pdbx_strand_id
1 'polypeptide(L)' 'MKKDIHPKYEKCKVVCACGNTFETKSTTGDMRVSICSECHPFYTGKKGRVIEEGRLEKFRQKYAGVNYGQKTVEDKPAAE' A
#
# COMPACT_ATOMS: atom_id res chain seq x y z
N MET A 1 -37.05 -3.55 11.35
CA MET A 1 -36.85 -2.98 12.70
C MET A 1 -38.08 -3.23 13.56
N LYS A 2 -37.95 -3.93 14.69
CA LYS A 2 -38.96 -3.83 15.76
C LYS A 2 -38.72 -2.53 16.52
N LYS A 3 -39.80 -1.84 16.93
CA LYS A 3 -39.68 -0.66 17.80
C LYS A 3 -39.03 -1.13 19.13
N ASP A 4 -38.09 -0.36 19.66
CA ASP A 4 -37.42 -0.52 20.97
C ASP A 4 -36.18 -1.43 21.12
N ILE A 5 -35.82 -2.26 20.13
CA ILE A 5 -34.61 -3.13 20.24
C ILE A 5 -33.47 -2.74 19.29
N HIS A 6 -33.58 -1.60 18.61
CA HIS A 6 -32.57 -1.19 17.63
C HIS A 6 -32.05 0.22 17.88
N PRO A 7 -30.72 0.40 17.90
CA PRO A 7 -30.09 1.71 18.01
C PRO A 7 -30.40 2.58 16.79
N LYS A 8 -30.50 3.90 17.00
CA LYS A 8 -30.79 4.88 15.96
C LYS A 8 -29.70 4.85 14.90
N TYR A 9 -30.11 4.72 13.64
CA TYR A 9 -29.23 4.64 12.50
C TYR A 9 -29.22 6.00 11.81
N GLU A 10 -28.14 6.75 11.96
CA GLU A 10 -28.03 8.12 11.48
C GLU A 10 -26.98 8.23 10.38
N LYS A 11 -27.01 9.32 9.61
CA LYS A 11 -25.98 9.61 8.60
C LYS A 11 -24.78 10.21 9.31
N CYS A 12 -23.61 9.66 9.04
CA CYS A 12 -22.36 9.98 9.70
C CYS A 12 -21.29 10.30 8.65
N LYS A 13 -20.49 11.34 8.91
CA LYS A 13 -19.34 11.66 8.07
C LYS A 13 -18.11 10.97 8.63
N VAL A 14 -17.46 10.18 7.79
CA VAL A 14 -16.19 9.53 8.11
C VAL A 14 -15.05 10.33 7.51
N VAL A 15 -14.13 10.80 8.34
CA VAL A 15 -12.95 11.56 7.91
C VAL A 15 -11.72 10.67 7.99
N CYS A 16 -11.08 10.44 6.85
CA CYS A 16 -9.80 9.74 6.76
C CYS A 16 -8.63 10.70 7.03
N ALA A 17 -7.54 10.20 7.63
CA ALA A 17 -6.28 10.93 7.75
C ALA A 17 -5.66 11.36 6.40
N CYS A 18 -6.07 10.70 5.32
CA CYS A 18 -5.68 10.98 3.95
C CYS A 18 -6.44 12.14 3.29
N GLY A 19 -7.39 12.75 3.99
CA GLY A 19 -8.21 13.85 3.48
C GLY A 19 -9.51 13.40 2.79
N ASN A 20 -9.70 12.10 2.56
CA ASN A 20 -10.96 11.59 2.02
C ASN A 20 -12.07 11.63 3.09
N THR A 21 -13.25 12.10 2.69
CA THR A 21 -14.45 12.11 3.51
C THR A 21 -15.59 11.40 2.79
N PHE A 22 -16.17 10.37 3.40
CA PHE A 22 -17.31 9.65 2.84
C PHE A 22 -18.49 9.61 3.82
N GLU A 23 -19.71 9.69 3.27
CA GLU A 23 -20.94 9.63 4.04
C GLU A 23 -21.36 8.17 4.22
N THR A 24 -21.51 7.71 5.46
CA THR A 24 -21.95 6.35 5.78
C THR A 24 -23.04 6.41 6.86
N LYS A 25 -23.92 5.41 6.91
CA LYS A 25 -24.90 5.33 7.99
C LYS A 25 -24.32 4.51 9.15
N SER A 26 -24.35 5.07 10.34
CA SER A 26 -23.82 4.44 11.55
C SER A 26 -24.72 4.78 12.74
N THR A 27 -24.61 3.98 13.80
CA THR A 27 -25.24 4.26 15.09
C THR A 27 -24.43 5.24 15.94
N THR A 28 -23.16 5.39 15.61
CA THR A 28 -22.21 6.31 16.22
C THR A 28 -21.94 7.41 15.19
N GLY A 29 -22.07 8.68 15.60
CA GLY A 29 -21.99 9.89 14.78
C GLY A 29 -20.69 10.09 13.99
N ASP A 30 -20.09 11.28 14.05
CA ASP A 30 -18.87 11.56 13.29
C ASP A 30 -17.70 10.64 13.69
N MET A 31 -17.06 10.01 12.70
CA MET A 31 -16.00 9.04 12.91
C MET A 31 -14.71 9.49 12.22
N ARG A 32 -13.58 9.40 12.94
CA ARG A 32 -12.24 9.64 12.38
C ARG A 32 -11.54 8.30 12.20
N VAL A 33 -11.07 8.02 10.99
CA VAL A 33 -10.45 6.74 10.64
C VAL A 33 -9.04 6.99 10.12
N SER A 34 -8.10 6.13 10.54
CA SER A 34 -6.68 6.26 10.17
C SER A 34 -6.40 5.81 8.73
N ILE A 35 -7.15 4.84 8.20
CA ILE A 35 -6.93 4.26 6.87
C ILE A 35 -8.28 4.00 6.19
N CYS A 36 -8.46 4.50 4.96
CA CYS A 36 -9.63 4.20 4.12
C CYS A 36 -9.26 3.32 2.90
N SER A 37 -10.25 2.99 2.08
CA SER A 37 -10.08 2.21 0.85
C SER A 37 -9.07 2.83 -0.12
N GLU A 38 -8.92 4.14 -0.15
CA GLU A 38 -7.95 4.80 -1.03
C GLU A 38 -6.51 4.73 -0.52
N CYS A 39 -6.31 4.45 0.77
CA CYS A 39 -4.99 4.51 1.41
C CYS A 39 -4.51 3.17 1.94
N HIS A 40 -5.37 2.16 2.05
CA HIS A 40 -4.89 0.86 2.49
C HIS A 40 -3.93 0.27 1.43
N PRO A 41 -2.72 -0.16 1.82
CA PRO A 41 -1.74 -0.77 0.90
C PRO A 41 -2.30 -1.94 0.08
N PHE A 42 -3.33 -2.60 0.63
CA PHE A 42 -4.08 -3.65 -0.05
C PHE A 42 -4.84 -3.14 -1.29
N TYR A 43 -5.54 -2.01 -1.18
CA TYR A 43 -6.37 -1.47 -2.26
C TYR A 43 -5.55 -0.69 -3.30
N THR A 44 -4.46 -0.05 -2.88
CA THR A 44 -3.58 0.70 -3.79
C THR A 44 -2.67 -0.21 -4.61
N GLY A 45 -2.70 -1.53 -4.40
CA GLY A 45 -1.96 -2.52 -5.20
C GLY A 45 -0.43 -2.42 -5.10
N LYS A 46 0.08 -1.45 -4.35
CA LYS A 46 1.50 -1.31 -4.04
C LYS A 46 1.84 -2.38 -3.02
N LYS A 47 2.19 -3.57 -3.51
CA LYS A 47 3.02 -4.51 -2.76
C LYS A 47 4.19 -3.68 -2.24
N GLY A 48 4.28 -3.51 -0.92
CA GLY A 48 5.43 -2.83 -0.33
C GLY A 48 6.65 -3.43 -0.99
N ARG A 49 7.49 -2.60 -1.63
CA ARG A 49 8.69 -3.09 -2.30
C ARG A 49 9.44 -3.87 -1.22
N VAL A 50 9.39 -5.20 -1.30
CA VAL A 50 10.33 -6.02 -0.56
C VAL A 50 11.64 -5.67 -1.24
N ILE A 51 12.37 -4.80 -0.58
CA ILE A 51 13.62 -4.25 -1.06
C ILE A 51 14.54 -5.46 -1.33
N GLU A 52 14.69 -5.81 -2.60
CA GLU A 52 15.62 -6.86 -3.04
C GLU A 52 17.09 -6.44 -2.88
N GLU A 53 17.35 -5.23 -2.36
CA GLU A 53 18.71 -4.71 -2.14
C GLU A 53 19.53 -5.69 -1.28
N GLY A 54 18.93 -6.25 -0.22
CA GLY A 54 19.63 -7.23 0.63
C GLY A 54 19.87 -8.60 -0.01
N ARG A 55 19.05 -9.01 -0.99
CA ARG A 55 19.24 -10.27 -1.72
C ARG A 55 20.26 -10.10 -2.84
N LEU A 56 20.23 -8.96 -3.52
CA LEU A 56 21.18 -8.58 -4.55
C LEU A 56 22.59 -8.40 -3.99
N GLU A 57 22.72 -7.78 -2.82
CA GLU A 57 24.01 -7.58 -2.17
C GLU A 57 24.61 -8.92 -1.68
N LYS A 58 23.79 -9.79 -1.09
CA LYS A 58 24.20 -11.16 -0.72
C LYS A 58 24.57 -12.00 -1.95
N PHE A 59 23.91 -11.79 -3.09
CA PHE A 59 24.26 -12.45 -4.35
C PHE A 59 25.62 -11.93 -4.86
N ARG A 60 25.82 -10.62 -4.92
CA ARG A 60 27.10 -9.99 -5.33
C ARG A 60 28.28 -10.46 -4.46
N GLN A 61 28.10 -10.55 -3.14
CA GLN A 61 29.13 -11.05 -2.22
C GLN A 61 29.47 -12.52 -2.44
N LYS A 62 28.47 -13.38 -2.71
CA LYS A 62 28.69 -14.82 -2.96
C LYS A 62 29.43 -15.11 -4.27
N TYR A 63 29.23 -14.27 -5.29
CA TYR A 63 29.83 -14.47 -6.62
C TYR A 63 31.00 -13.52 -6.91
N ALA A 64 31.50 -12.77 -5.92
CA ALA A 64 32.62 -11.82 -6.10
C ALA A 64 33.94 -12.46 -6.58
N GLY A 65 34.10 -13.79 -6.42
CA GLY A 65 35.30 -14.54 -6.86
C GLY A 65 35.06 -15.49 -8.03
N VAL A 66 33.85 -15.55 -8.60
CA VAL A 66 33.50 -16.45 -9.70
C VAL A 66 32.95 -15.58 -10.81
N ASN A 67 33.61 -15.53 -11.96
CA ASN A 67 33.27 -14.62 -13.06
C ASN A 67 31.99 -15.08 -13.78
N TYR A 68 30.85 -15.04 -13.07
CA TYR A 68 29.56 -15.49 -13.55
C TYR A 68 28.69 -14.25 -13.82
N GLY A 69 28.54 -13.92 -15.12
CA GLY A 69 27.58 -12.92 -15.58
C GLY A 69 28.09 -11.48 -15.70
N GLN A 70 29.39 -11.24 -15.82
CA GLN A 70 29.87 -9.94 -16.31
C GLN A 70 29.55 -9.82 -17.81
N LYS A 71 28.42 -9.19 -18.17
CA LYS A 71 28.37 -8.50 -19.45
C LYS A 71 29.36 -7.34 -19.37
N THR A 72 30.36 -7.37 -20.24
CA THR A 72 31.18 -6.20 -20.55
C THR A 72 30.26 -5.02 -20.86
N VAL A 73 30.68 -3.84 -20.45
CA VAL A 73 29.88 -2.61 -20.40
C VAL A 73 29.58 -2.02 -21.80
N GLU A 74 29.56 -2.85 -22.84
CA GLU A 74 29.51 -2.44 -24.25
C GLU A 74 28.14 -2.59 -24.92
N ASP A 75 27.13 -3.15 -24.27
CA ASP A 75 25.74 -3.09 -24.79
C ASP A 75 25.00 -1.86 -24.25
N LYS A 76 25.46 -0.67 -24.65
CA LYS A 76 24.63 0.54 -24.63
C LYS A 76 24.42 0.97 -26.08
N PRO A 77 23.37 0.49 -26.79
CA PRO A 77 22.89 1.24 -27.93
C PRO A 77 22.29 2.54 -27.38
N ALA A 78 22.95 3.63 -27.71
CA ALA A 78 22.42 4.98 -27.63
C ALA A 78 21.22 5.10 -28.60
N ALA A 79 20.21 5.90 -28.21
CA ALA A 79 19.00 6.26 -28.96
C ALA A 79 18.06 5.06 -29.23
N GLU A 80 16.82 5.04 -28.74
CA GLU A 80 15.73 6.02 -28.88
C GLU A 80 14.76 5.95 -27.69
#